data_AF-A0A6A5V4K3-F1
#
_entry.id   AF-A0A6A5V4K3-F1
#
_cell.length_a   1.000
_cell.length_b   1.000
_cell.length_c   1.000
_cell.angle_alpha   90.00
_cell.angle_beta   90.00
_cell.angle_gamma   90.00
#
_symmetry.space_group_name_H-M   'P 1'
#
loop_
_entity.id
_entity.type
_entity.pdbx_description
1 polymer ?
#
loop_
_entity_poly.entity_id
_entity_poly.type
_entity_poly.pdbx_seq_one_letter_code
_entity_poly.pdbx_strand_id
1 'polypeptide(L)'
;TYPQEISRLSFQLTAEEFMDARSRRLLPDADWDSVGCDLNPVGFNFEAACRRREFALRNFKKLGLLDYVEGPSIYADRLKPHIEQKFKGGMYAQCLVHDQPKVCRSVADLYYMTIEKFG
;
A
#
# COMPACT_ATOMS: atom_id res chain seq x y z
N THR A 1 10.24 15.50 9.05
CA THR A 1 9.97 16.25 7.79
C THR A 1 8.83 15.59 7.04
N TYR A 2 8.17 16.29 6.12
CA TYR A 2 7.03 15.73 5.37
C TYR A 2 7.36 14.39 4.67
N PRO A 3 8.51 14.21 3.98
CA PRO A 3 8.89 12.90 3.42
C PRO A 3 9.08 11.78 4.45
N GLN A 4 9.57 12.10 5.66
CA GLN A 4 9.75 11.12 6.74
C GLN A 4 8.39 10.63 7.28
N GLU A 5 7.40 11.53 7.40
CA GLU A 5 6.04 11.13 7.81
C GLU A 5 5.35 10.27 6.75
N ILE A 6 5.49 10.57 5.46
CA ILE A 6 4.99 9.69 4.38
C ILE A 6 5.62 8.30 4.48
N SER A 7 6.93 8.22 4.72
CA SER A 7 7.63 6.94 4.92
C SER A 7 7.13 6.18 6.14
N ARG A 8 6.95 6.86 7.27
CA ARG A 8 6.41 6.26 8.51
C ARG A 8 5.01 5.67 8.28
N LEU A 9 4.10 6.46 7.71
CA LEU A 9 2.73 6.04 7.40
C LEU A 9 2.70 4.87 6.40
N SER A 10 3.61 4.86 5.42
CA SER A 10 3.64 3.82 4.38
C SER A 10 4.25 2.51 4.85
N PHE A 11 5.29 2.54 5.70
CA PHE A 11 6.18 1.39 5.89
C PHE A 11 6.35 0.91 7.33
N GLN A 12 6.01 1.74 8.32
CA GLN A 12 6.28 1.47 9.73
C GLN A 12 5.01 1.15 10.54
N LEU A 13 3.86 1.67 10.13
CA LEU A 13 2.61 1.42 10.82
C LEU A 13 2.06 0.02 10.57
N THR A 14 1.36 -0.51 11.57
CA THR A 14 0.43 -1.62 11.40
C THR A 14 -0.76 -1.21 10.52
N ALA A 15 -1.57 -2.18 10.09
CA ALA A 15 -2.78 -1.90 9.32
C ALA A 15 -3.77 -1.04 10.11
N GLU A 16 -3.94 -1.32 11.40
CA GLU A 16 -4.85 -0.58 12.29
C GLU A 16 -4.39 0.86 12.49
N GLU A 17 -3.12 1.06 12.86
CA GLU A 17 -2.55 2.40 13.04
C GLU A 17 -2.63 3.23 11.75
N PHE A 18 -2.39 2.61 10.58
CA PHE A 18 -2.53 3.30 9.30
C PHE A 18 -3.98 3.72 9.04
N MET A 19 -4.95 2.85 9.31
CA MET A 19 -6.37 3.15 9.10
C MET A 19 -6.87 4.25 10.06
N ASP A 20 -6.38 4.27 11.29
CA ASP A 20 -6.65 5.33 12.27
C ASP A 20 -5.95 6.67 11.90
N ALA A 21 -4.75 6.62 11.34
CA ALA A 21 -4.10 7.81 10.78
C ALA A 21 -4.87 8.36 9.55
N ARG A 22 -5.36 7.45 8.70
CA ARG A 22 -6.17 7.77 7.52
C ARG A 22 -7.52 8.40 7.88
N SER A 23 -8.25 7.82 8.83
CA SER A 23 -9.56 8.33 9.26
C SER A 23 -9.48 9.76 9.80
N ARG A 24 -8.37 10.08 10.47
CA ARG A 24 -8.08 11.41 11.02
C ARG A 24 -7.37 12.35 10.05
N ARG A 25 -7.01 11.88 8.85
CA ARG A 25 -6.18 12.61 7.88
C ARG A 25 -4.96 13.25 8.56
N LEU A 26 -4.24 12.46 9.36
CA LEU A 26 -3.21 12.92 10.31
C LEU A 26 -2.12 13.82 9.69
N LEU A 27 -1.92 13.73 8.37
CA LEU A 27 -1.07 14.61 7.59
C LEU A 27 -1.92 15.34 6.54
N PRO A 28 -2.38 16.59 6.78
CA PRO A 28 -3.37 17.25 5.94
C PRO A 28 -2.94 17.44 4.47
N ASP A 29 -1.65 17.66 4.25
CA ASP A 29 -1.09 17.89 2.90
C ASP A 29 -0.86 16.59 2.10
N ALA A 30 -1.03 15.42 2.75
CA ALA A 30 -0.90 14.14 2.08
C ALA A 30 -2.10 13.84 1.18
N ASP A 31 -1.84 13.18 0.06
CA ASP A 31 -2.89 12.62 -0.79
C ASP A 31 -3.46 11.37 -0.09
N TRP A 32 -4.67 11.53 0.46
CA TRP A 32 -5.42 10.46 1.10
C TRP A 32 -6.44 9.82 0.16
N ASP A 33 -6.54 10.21 -1.11
CA ASP A 33 -7.53 9.62 -2.00
C ASP A 33 -7.19 8.15 -2.28
N SER A 34 -8.24 7.33 -2.34
CA SER A 34 -8.09 5.89 -2.52
C SER A 34 -9.37 5.32 -3.10
N VAL A 35 -9.23 4.42 -4.08
CA VAL A 35 -10.34 3.63 -4.61
C VAL A 35 -10.44 2.26 -3.92
N GLY A 36 -9.43 1.90 -3.13
CA GLY A 36 -9.38 0.65 -2.37
C GLY A 36 -8.82 -0.47 -3.22
N CYS A 37 -9.27 -1.71 -2.99
CA CYS A 37 -8.89 -2.82 -3.85
C CYS A 37 -9.76 -2.85 -5.11
N ASP A 38 -9.19 -2.52 -6.28
CA ASP A 38 -9.89 -2.55 -7.59
C ASP A 38 -10.45 -3.94 -7.96
N LEU A 39 -9.87 -5.00 -7.39
CA LEU A 39 -10.43 -6.34 -7.45
C LEU A 39 -10.58 -6.80 -6.01
N ASN A 40 -11.82 -6.97 -5.56
CA ASN A 40 -12.06 -7.64 -4.28
C ASN A 40 -11.67 -9.12 -4.43
N PRO A 41 -10.58 -9.56 -3.80
CA PRO A 41 -10.22 -10.97 -3.82
C PRO A 41 -11.28 -11.74 -3.06
N VAL A 42 -11.77 -12.83 -3.65
CA VAL A 42 -12.88 -13.65 -3.14
C VAL A 42 -12.82 -13.83 -1.61
N GLY A 43 -13.75 -13.19 -0.89
CA GLY A 43 -14.03 -13.43 0.53
C GLY A 43 -13.04 -12.88 1.56
N PHE A 44 -11.96 -12.19 1.17
CA PHE A 44 -10.96 -11.66 2.12
C PHE A 44 -10.84 -10.14 2.02
N ASN A 45 -10.75 -9.48 3.18
CA ASN A 45 -10.68 -8.02 3.26
C ASN A 45 -9.21 -7.57 3.28
N PHE A 46 -8.70 -7.12 2.13
CA PHE A 46 -7.36 -6.51 2.00
C PHE A 46 -7.38 -4.98 1.92
N GLU A 47 -8.49 -4.35 2.29
CA GLU A 47 -8.72 -2.92 2.08
C GLU A 47 -7.65 -2.04 2.76
N ALA A 48 -7.21 -2.41 3.97
CA ALA A 48 -6.15 -1.67 4.66
C ALA A 48 -4.81 -1.73 3.90
N ALA A 49 -4.43 -2.90 3.37
CA ALA A 49 -3.23 -3.05 2.55
C ALA A 49 -3.34 -2.26 1.24
N CYS A 50 -4.49 -2.33 0.55
CA CYS A 50 -4.73 -1.59 -0.69
C CYS A 50 -4.65 -0.07 -0.47
N ARG A 51 -5.39 0.46 0.51
CA ARG A 51 -5.36 1.89 0.86
C ARG A 51 -3.95 2.37 1.23
N ARG A 52 -3.17 1.55 1.92
CA ARG A 52 -1.78 1.89 2.28
C ARG A 52 -0.86 1.90 1.08
N ARG A 53 -1.01 0.95 0.16
CA ARG A 53 -0.28 0.92 -1.12
C ARG A 53 -0.57 2.18 -1.93
N GLU A 54 -1.84 2.53 -2.10
CA GLU A 54 -2.25 3.70 -2.87
C GLU A 54 -1.76 5.01 -2.24
N PHE A 55 -1.87 5.14 -0.91
CA PHE A 55 -1.32 6.27 -0.18
C PHE A 55 0.19 6.44 -0.45
N ALA A 56 0.96 5.35 -0.38
CA ALA A 56 2.38 5.38 -0.65
C ALA A 56 2.66 5.80 -2.10
N LEU A 57 2.03 5.15 -3.09
CA LEU A 57 2.21 5.45 -4.51
C LEU A 57 1.91 6.92 -4.83
N ARG A 58 0.77 7.43 -4.36
CA ARG A 58 0.34 8.81 -4.61
C ARG A 58 1.29 9.83 -4.00
N ASN A 59 1.64 9.65 -2.72
CA ASN A 59 2.47 10.62 -2.02
C ASN A 59 3.93 10.57 -2.46
N PHE A 60 4.50 9.39 -2.71
CA PHE A 60 5.86 9.31 -3.24
C PHE A 60 5.95 9.80 -4.68
N LYS A 61 4.88 9.66 -5.48
CA LYS A 61 4.79 10.31 -6.80
C LYS A 61 4.68 11.84 -6.67
N LYS A 62 3.85 12.36 -5.77
CA LYS A 62 3.76 13.80 -5.46
C LYS A 62 5.10 14.39 -5.01
N LEU A 63 5.92 13.59 -4.33
CA LEU A 63 7.28 13.94 -3.91
C LEU A 63 8.33 13.75 -5.02
N GLY A 64 7.99 13.15 -6.15
CA GLY A 64 8.95 12.90 -7.24
C GLY A 64 9.84 11.68 -7.12
N LEU A 65 9.53 10.79 -6.19
CA LEU A 65 10.38 9.67 -5.82
C LEU A 65 10.01 8.37 -6.54
N LEU A 66 8.87 8.34 -7.23
CA LEU A 66 8.41 7.19 -8.03
C LEU A 66 8.49 7.45 -9.53
N ASP A 67 8.02 8.60 -9.99
CA ASP A 67 8.10 9.05 -11.39
C ASP A 67 8.16 10.58 -11.38
N TYR A 68 8.90 11.23 -12.28
CA TYR A 68 8.78 12.68 -12.49
C TYR A 68 8.48 13.02 -13.95
N VAL A 69 7.80 14.15 -14.09
CA VAL A 69 7.46 14.99 -15.25
C VAL A 69 8.58 15.08 -16.33
N GLU A 70 9.84 14.76 -16.01
CA GLU A 70 10.98 14.84 -16.94
C GLU A 70 11.87 13.57 -17.04
N GLY A 71 11.45 12.42 -16.48
CA GLY A 71 12.20 11.15 -16.63
C GLY A 71 12.14 10.22 -15.40
N PRO A 72 12.73 9.01 -15.50
CA PRO A 72 12.70 8.02 -14.41
C PRO A 72 13.46 8.51 -13.17
N SER A 73 12.82 8.42 -12.00
CA SER A 73 13.44 8.77 -10.72
C SER A 73 14.48 7.72 -10.33
N ILE A 74 15.67 8.13 -9.87
CA ILE A 74 16.73 7.22 -9.39
C ILE A 74 16.32 6.38 -8.17
N TYR A 75 15.20 6.74 -7.53
CA TYR A 75 14.63 6.02 -6.40
C TYR A 75 13.53 5.05 -6.81
N ALA A 76 12.97 5.18 -8.02
CA ALA A 76 11.84 4.40 -8.50
C ALA A 76 12.12 2.89 -8.43
N ASP A 77 13.29 2.49 -8.92
CA ASP A 77 13.75 1.10 -9.00
C ASP A 77 13.86 0.40 -7.64
N ARG A 78 13.94 1.17 -6.53
CA ARG A 78 13.97 0.62 -5.16
C ARG A 78 12.66 0.85 -4.43
N LEU A 79 12.03 2.00 -4.65
CA LEU A 79 10.87 2.43 -3.88
C LEU A 79 9.58 1.74 -4.32
N LYS A 80 9.33 1.58 -5.64
CA LYS A 80 8.14 0.85 -6.11
C LYS A 80 8.19 -0.60 -5.63
N PRO A 81 9.28 -1.38 -5.82
CA PRO A 81 9.34 -2.74 -5.27
C PRO A 81 9.18 -2.81 -3.76
N HIS A 82 9.69 -1.82 -3.01
CA HIS A 82 9.51 -1.78 -1.55
C HIS A 82 8.04 -1.56 -1.15
N ILE A 83 7.33 -0.67 -1.85
CA ILE A 83 5.88 -0.46 -1.67
C ILE A 83 5.13 -1.75 -1.95
N GLU A 84 5.42 -2.44 -3.06
CA GLU A 84 4.76 -3.69 -3.42
C GLU A 84 5.05 -4.82 -2.41
N GLN A 85 6.28 -4.92 -1.90
CA GLN A 85 6.62 -5.88 -0.85
C GLN A 85 5.84 -5.60 0.46
N LYS A 86 5.70 -4.33 0.84
CA LYS A 86 4.94 -3.90 2.03
C LYS A 86 3.44 -4.09 1.85
N PHE A 87 2.94 -4.00 0.62
CA PHE A 87 1.58 -4.34 0.25
C PHE A 87 1.31 -5.83 0.44
N LYS A 88 2.13 -6.71 -0.15
CA LYS A 88 2.03 -8.17 0.04
C LYS A 88 2.07 -8.56 1.52
N GLY A 89 3.04 -8.03 2.27
CA GLY A 89 3.15 -8.27 3.71
C GLY A 89 1.93 -7.77 4.50
N GLY A 90 1.33 -6.66 4.09
CA GLY A 90 0.09 -6.13 4.66
C GLY A 90 -1.08 -7.08 4.48
N MET A 91 -1.28 -7.62 3.28
CA MET A 91 -2.34 -8.62 3.02
C MET A 91 -2.13 -9.87 3.87
N TYR A 92 -0.88 -10.35 3.98
CA TYR A 92 -0.55 -11.50 4.81
C TYR A 92 -0.83 -11.27 6.31
N ALA A 93 -0.60 -10.05 6.80
CA ALA A 93 -0.93 -9.69 8.17
C ALA A 93 -2.45 -9.68 8.39
N GLN A 94 -3.23 -9.17 7.41
CA GLN A 94 -4.70 -9.23 7.46
C GLN A 94 -5.23 -10.68 7.42
N CYS A 95 -4.48 -11.62 6.84
CA CYS A 95 -4.84 -13.04 6.89
C CYS A 95 -4.76 -13.69 8.28
N LEU A 96 -4.07 -13.09 9.26
CA LEU A 96 -3.90 -13.68 10.60
C LEU A 96 -5.19 -13.73 11.42
N VAL A 97 -6.17 -12.87 11.10
CA VAL A 97 -7.43 -12.77 11.85
C VAL A 97 -8.57 -13.59 11.22
N HIS A 98 -8.31 -14.30 10.12
CA HIS A 98 -9.29 -15.15 9.43
C HIS A 98 -9.15 -16.63 9.84
N ASP A 99 -10.26 -17.37 9.85
CA ASP A 99 -10.29 -18.81 10.18
C ASP A 99 -9.47 -19.69 9.21
N GLN A 100 -9.20 -19.18 8.01
CA GLN A 100 -8.49 -19.90 6.94
C GLN A 100 -7.26 -19.09 6.47
N PRO A 101 -6.24 -18.88 7.32
CA PRO A 101 -5.12 -18.00 7.02
C PRO A 101 -4.29 -18.48 5.82
N LYS A 102 -4.26 -19.80 5.55
CA LYS A 102 -3.58 -20.38 4.38
C LYS A 102 -4.29 -20.02 3.06
N VAL A 103 -5.62 -20.20 3.02
CA VAL A 103 -6.42 -19.86 1.83
C VAL A 103 -6.36 -18.37 1.57
N CYS A 104 -6.47 -17.56 2.62
CA CYS A 104 -6.30 -16.10 2.54
C CYS A 104 -4.96 -15.71 1.91
N ARG A 105 -3.85 -16.32 2.34
CA ARG A 105 -2.52 -16.03 1.78
C ARG A 105 -2.40 -16.44 0.32
N SER A 106 -2.98 -17.56 -0.08
CA SER A 106 -3.03 -17.96 -1.49
C SER A 106 -3.80 -16.96 -2.36
N VAL A 107 -4.90 -16.40 -1.84
CA VAL A 107 -5.64 -15.34 -2.51
C VAL A 107 -4.83 -14.04 -2.56
N ALA A 108 -4.11 -13.69 -1.49
CA ALA A 108 -3.19 -12.54 -1.46
C ALA A 108 -2.06 -12.68 -2.48
N ASP A 109 -1.51 -13.88 -2.65
CA ASP A 109 -0.50 -14.17 -3.67
C ASP A 109 -1.05 -13.97 -5.08
N LEU A 110 -2.23 -14.52 -5.38
CA LEU A 110 -2.88 -14.34 -6.67
C LEU A 110 -3.15 -12.86 -6.97
N TYR A 111 -3.62 -12.12 -5.97
CA TYR A 111 -3.89 -10.70 -6.11
C TYR A 111 -2.60 -9.90 -6.34
N TYR A 112 -1.54 -10.19 -5.57
CA TYR A 112 -0.22 -9.59 -5.77
C TYR A 112 0.32 -9.84 -7.19
N MET A 113 0.25 -11.09 -7.67
CA MET A 113 0.66 -11.45 -9.03
C MET A 113 -0.15 -10.72 -10.11
N THR A 114 -1.44 -10.48 -9.85
CA THR A 114 -2.30 -9.73 -10.79
C THR A 114 -1.86 -8.27 -10.88
N ILE A 115 -1.58 -7.62 -9.75
CA ILE A 115 -1.08 -6.24 -9.71
C ILE A 115 0.31 -6.14 -10.35
N GLU A 116 1.22 -7.07 -10.06
CA GLU A 116 2.57 -7.08 -10.67
C GLU A 116 2.52 -7.21 -12.20
N LYS A 117 1.55 -7.96 -12.72
CA LYS A 117 1.42 -8.19 -14.17
C LYS A 117 0.69 -7.06 -14.91
N PHE A 118 -0.24 -6.36 -14.26
CA PHE A 118 -1.17 -5.46 -14.95
C PHE A 118 -1.26 -4.03 -14.38
N GLY A 119 -0.55 -3.70 -13.29
CA GLY A 119 -0.62 -2.40 -12.60
C GLY A 119 0.68 -1.60 -12.52
#